data_AF-A0A448TZE3-F1
#
_entry.id   AF-A0A448TZE3-F1
#
_cell.length_a   1.000
_cell.length_b   1.000
_cell.length_c   1.000
_cell.angle_alpha   90.00
_cell.angle_beta   90.00
_cell.angle_gamma   90.00
#
_symmetry.space_group_name_H-M   'P 1'
#
loop_
_entity.id
_entity.type
_entity.pdbx_description
1 polymer ?
#
loop_
_entity_poly.entity_id
_entity_poly.type
_entity_poly.pdbx_seq_one_letter_code
_entity_poly.pdbx_strand_id
1 'polypeptide(L)'
;MAKKPKSEVVTDKKIETAEVTLRAFKINNPNATTATSQVREKLESFLESEHSAEQRCLILNPDDENKEQDLISDYSSKGKQQSLFCTLLRMKLGNGVQHITDDLLSEHKFSINDLKQRTIKTAGIYQRHYYFSILGDYLVTAGMPLNQTIKQLQTYLAWLLNDETLEIIPMIEPPKECKLSDLASATFTDPEFNDVPQPQSEQTNNKEQPTTDNSPALPVENTRTKRSWLNTAVIKELLPKLMREGSDFKEIEDLAKIISAELVVKFKKPRGMAQQDYEKILGATLKPVSDIENVQFKTKDKKRIVKGKDLLKMKKVEIEKTNSGYLIEEQLIQAMAHYLQEISQ
;
A
#
# COMPACT_ATOMS: atom_id res chain seq x y z
N MET A 1 18.08 31.34 62.26
CA MET A 1 17.68 30.15 61.49
C MET A 1 16.78 30.59 60.34
N ALA A 2 17.35 30.84 59.16
CA ALA A 2 16.59 31.15 57.95
C ALA A 2 16.49 29.89 57.08
N LYS A 3 15.26 29.40 56.85
CA LYS A 3 15.01 28.27 55.94
C LYS A 3 15.27 28.72 54.51
N LYS A 4 16.26 28.13 53.83
CA LYS A 4 16.43 28.24 52.38
C LYS A 4 15.22 27.62 51.67
N PRO A 5 14.68 28.25 50.61
CA PRO A 5 13.65 27.62 49.80
C PRO A 5 14.26 26.45 49.02
N LYS A 6 13.54 25.32 48.99
CA LYS A 6 13.88 24.17 48.15
C LYS A 6 13.74 24.60 46.69
N SER A 7 14.80 24.44 45.91
CA SER A 7 14.74 24.51 44.45
C SER A 7 13.82 23.39 43.97
N GLU A 8 12.68 23.73 43.39
CA GLU A 8 11.91 22.80 42.57
C GLU A 8 12.79 22.37 41.40
N VAL A 9 13.15 21.09 41.38
CA VAL A 9 13.75 20.46 40.23
C VAL A 9 12.64 20.36 39.19
N VAL A 10 12.61 21.30 38.25
CA VAL A 10 11.85 21.17 37.01
C VAL A 10 12.49 20.03 36.24
N THR A 11 11.97 18.83 36.40
CA THR A 11 12.30 17.71 35.52
C THR A 11 11.72 18.03 34.15
N ASP A 12 12.58 18.36 33.19
CA ASP A 12 12.23 18.45 31.77
C ASP A 12 11.57 17.13 31.37
N LYS A 13 10.24 17.15 31.24
CA LYS A 13 9.50 16.01 30.67
C LYS A 13 9.91 15.91 29.21
N LYS A 14 10.69 14.88 28.89
CA LYS A 14 11.04 14.54 27.51
C LYS A 14 9.75 14.37 26.70
N ILE A 15 9.57 15.21 25.70
CA ILE A 15 8.43 15.11 24.77
C ILE A 15 8.56 13.77 24.04
N GLU A 16 7.52 12.95 24.12
CA GLU A 16 7.49 11.66 23.44
C GLU A 16 7.06 11.86 21.98
N THR A 17 7.77 11.27 21.04
CA THR A 17 7.44 11.31 19.61
C THR A 17 7.15 9.91 19.08
N ALA A 18 6.39 9.84 17.98
CA ALA A 18 6.14 8.63 17.22
C ALA A 18 6.59 8.83 15.77
N GLU A 19 7.28 7.84 15.21
CA GLU A 19 7.56 7.80 13.78
C GLU A 19 6.31 7.32 13.03
N VAL A 20 5.82 8.13 12.11
CA VAL A 20 4.65 7.84 11.28
C VAL A 20 5.09 7.74 9.82
N THR A 21 4.69 6.65 9.15
CA THR A 21 4.94 6.48 7.71
C THR A 21 3.79 7.06 6.90
N LEU A 22 4.11 8.01 6.04
CA LEU A 22 3.22 8.62 5.06
C LEU A 22 3.38 7.90 3.72
N ARG A 23 2.29 7.36 3.17
CA ARG A 23 2.29 6.67 1.87
C ARG A 23 1.59 7.53 0.83
N ALA A 24 2.23 7.74 -0.33
CA ALA A 24 1.69 8.60 -1.39
C ALA A 24 0.97 7.80 -2.48
N PHE A 25 -0.14 8.36 -2.94
CA PHE A 25 -1.00 7.80 -3.97
C PHE A 25 -1.47 8.90 -4.93
N LYS A 26 -1.77 8.51 -6.16
CA LYS A 26 -2.39 9.35 -7.18
C LYS A 26 -3.79 8.84 -7.49
N ILE A 27 -4.75 9.74 -7.48
CA ILE A 27 -6.12 9.50 -7.94
C ILE A 27 -6.09 9.61 -9.46
N ASN A 28 -6.53 8.57 -10.16
CA ASN A 28 -6.63 8.60 -11.59
C ASN A 28 -7.79 9.53 -11.99
N ASN A 29 -7.52 10.52 -12.83
CA ASN A 29 -8.56 11.31 -13.48
C ASN A 29 -8.85 10.68 -14.86
N PRO A 30 -9.97 9.95 -15.02
CA PRO A 30 -10.31 9.36 -16.31
C PRO A 30 -10.84 10.41 -17.30
N ASN A 31 -11.18 11.62 -16.83
CA ASN A 31 -11.83 12.63 -17.64
C ASN A 31 -10.83 13.66 -18.19
N ALA A 32 -10.67 13.67 -19.51
CA ALA A 32 -9.78 14.62 -20.20
C ALA A 32 -10.30 16.07 -20.19
N THR A 33 -11.55 16.31 -19.81
CA THR A 33 -12.17 17.65 -19.82
C THR A 33 -12.02 18.42 -18.50
N THR A 34 -11.78 17.73 -17.38
CA THR A 34 -11.55 18.35 -16.08
C THR A 34 -10.08 18.27 -15.71
N ALA A 35 -9.55 19.34 -15.10
CA ALA A 35 -8.15 19.39 -14.67
C ALA A 35 -7.83 18.38 -13.55
N THR A 36 -8.85 18.00 -12.75
CA THR A 36 -8.74 17.04 -11.65
C THR A 36 -9.90 16.04 -11.69
N SER A 37 -9.74 14.94 -10.94
CA SER A 37 -10.77 13.92 -10.69
C SER A 37 -11.98 14.44 -9.89
N GLN A 38 -11.83 15.60 -9.24
CA GLN A 38 -12.81 16.22 -8.34
C GLN A 38 -13.17 15.37 -7.11
N VAL A 39 -12.44 14.28 -6.83
CA VAL A 39 -12.72 13.37 -5.70
C VAL A 39 -12.69 14.13 -4.37
N ARG A 40 -11.73 15.05 -4.22
CA ARG A 40 -11.61 15.87 -3.02
C ARG A 40 -12.84 16.74 -2.79
N GLU A 41 -13.26 17.49 -3.81
CA GLU A 41 -14.38 18.42 -3.75
C GLU A 41 -15.71 17.70 -3.53
N LYS A 42 -15.89 16.54 -4.20
CA LYS A 42 -17.04 15.66 -3.97
C LYS A 42 -17.08 15.14 -2.53
N LEU A 43 -15.93 14.70 -2.01
CA LEU A 43 -15.82 14.21 -0.63
C LEU A 43 -16.08 15.33 0.39
N GLU A 44 -15.49 16.50 0.20
CA GLU A 44 -15.75 17.67 1.06
C GLU A 44 -17.23 18.03 1.06
N SER A 45 -17.86 18.10 -0.12
CA SER A 45 -19.30 18.42 -0.25
C SER A 45 -20.19 17.38 0.43
N PHE A 46 -19.81 16.09 0.36
CA PHE A 46 -20.54 15.01 1.04
C PHE A 46 -20.36 15.09 2.57
N LEU A 47 -19.15 15.40 3.03
CA LEU A 47 -18.84 15.45 4.46
C LEU A 47 -19.40 16.71 5.13
N GLU A 48 -19.52 17.83 4.41
CA GLU A 48 -20.10 19.09 4.92
C GLU A 48 -21.64 19.13 4.85
N SER A 49 -22.30 18.13 4.27
CA SER A 49 -23.76 18.06 4.29
C SER A 49 -24.29 17.64 5.66
N GLU A 50 -25.61 17.72 5.88
CA GLU A 50 -26.26 17.37 7.16
C GLU A 50 -26.22 15.86 7.50
N HIS A 51 -25.29 15.09 6.93
CA HIS A 51 -25.19 13.66 7.17
C HIS A 51 -24.53 13.35 8.52
N SER A 52 -25.08 12.39 9.25
CA SER A 52 -24.44 11.83 10.45
C SER A 52 -23.28 10.91 10.08
N ALA A 53 -22.48 10.52 11.06
CA ALA A 53 -21.44 9.51 10.88
C ALA A 53 -22.01 8.13 10.51
N GLU A 54 -23.19 7.80 11.01
CA GLU A 54 -23.92 6.58 10.66
C GLU A 54 -24.18 6.45 9.16
N GLN A 55 -24.58 7.54 8.50
CA GLN A 55 -24.94 7.53 7.07
C GLN A 55 -23.77 7.29 6.12
N ARG A 56 -22.53 7.31 6.64
CA ARG A 56 -21.30 7.03 5.89
C ARG A 56 -20.58 5.77 6.38
N CYS A 57 -21.31 4.88 7.04
CA CYS A 57 -20.84 3.55 7.43
C CYS A 57 -21.04 2.54 6.30
N LEU A 58 -19.94 2.09 5.71
CA LEU A 58 -19.96 1.01 4.72
C LEU A 58 -19.89 -0.33 5.44
N ILE A 59 -20.97 -1.12 5.38
CA ILE A 59 -20.93 -2.55 5.76
C ILE A 59 -20.12 -3.30 4.72
N LEU A 60 -19.01 -3.93 5.14
CA LEU A 60 -18.07 -4.60 4.24
C LEU A 60 -18.62 -5.90 3.66
N ASN A 61 -19.37 -6.63 4.48
CA ASN A 61 -20.08 -7.83 4.07
C ASN A 61 -21.37 -7.95 4.90
N PRO A 62 -22.55 -7.78 4.29
CA PRO A 62 -23.83 -7.93 4.98
C PRO A 62 -24.08 -9.32 5.56
N ASP A 63 -23.48 -10.35 4.95
CA ASP A 63 -23.64 -11.76 5.31
C ASP A 63 -22.63 -12.21 6.38
N ASP A 64 -21.64 -11.39 6.71
CA ASP A 64 -20.67 -11.68 7.78
C ASP A 64 -21.28 -11.42 9.16
N GLU A 65 -21.06 -12.33 10.10
CA GLU A 65 -21.61 -12.23 11.46
C GLU A 65 -21.11 -10.99 12.21
N ASN A 66 -19.87 -10.54 11.97
CA ASN A 66 -19.30 -9.38 12.65
C ASN A 66 -19.79 -8.06 12.06
N LYS A 67 -20.35 -8.10 10.83
CA LYS A 67 -20.83 -6.93 10.08
C LYS A 67 -19.84 -5.77 10.18
N GLU A 68 -18.57 -6.05 9.89
CA GLU A 68 -17.52 -5.02 9.94
C GLU A 68 -17.90 -3.82 9.06
N GLN A 69 -17.59 -2.63 9.56
CA GLN A 69 -17.90 -1.38 8.88
C GLN A 69 -16.70 -0.46 8.83
N ASP A 70 -16.52 0.21 7.69
CA ASP A 70 -15.58 1.31 7.55
C ASP A 70 -16.37 2.64 7.52
N LEU A 71 -15.85 3.68 8.18
CA LEU A 71 -16.41 5.02 8.16
C LEU A 71 -15.35 6.12 8.31
N ILE A 72 -15.62 7.31 7.78
CA ILE A 72 -14.92 8.54 8.17
C ILE A 72 -15.54 9.03 9.48
N SER A 73 -14.79 8.99 10.58
CA SER A 73 -15.27 9.42 11.90
C SER A 73 -15.16 10.94 12.07
N ASP A 74 -14.00 11.49 11.72
CA ASP A 74 -13.70 12.92 11.76
C ASP A 74 -13.08 13.40 10.46
N TYR A 75 -13.15 14.71 10.23
CA TYR A 75 -12.50 15.39 9.13
C TYR A 75 -12.20 16.85 9.46
N SER A 76 -11.21 17.40 8.77
CA SER A 76 -10.81 18.81 8.85
C SER A 76 -10.56 19.35 7.45
N SER A 77 -11.30 20.40 7.08
CA SER A 77 -11.02 21.22 5.92
C SER A 77 -10.67 22.64 6.34
N LYS A 78 -9.60 23.17 5.75
CA LYS A 78 -9.19 24.59 5.88
C LYS A 78 -9.43 25.36 4.57
N GLY A 79 -10.40 24.88 3.77
CA GLY A 79 -10.87 25.48 2.52
C GLY A 79 -10.38 24.78 1.25
N LYS A 80 -11.02 25.10 0.11
CA LYS A 80 -10.87 24.43 -1.19
C LYS A 80 -9.47 24.40 -1.81
N GLN A 81 -8.51 25.14 -1.28
CA GLN A 81 -7.11 25.13 -1.75
C GLN A 81 -6.15 24.38 -0.82
N GLN A 82 -6.62 23.98 0.37
CA GLN A 82 -5.86 23.24 1.38
C GLN A 82 -6.19 21.76 1.34
N SER A 83 -5.36 20.88 1.91
CA SER A 83 -5.70 19.46 1.93
C SER A 83 -6.95 19.17 2.78
N LEU A 84 -7.84 18.29 2.32
CA LEU A 84 -8.90 17.71 3.14
C LEU A 84 -8.31 16.56 3.96
N PHE A 85 -8.38 16.64 5.29
CA PHE A 85 -7.91 15.59 6.19
C PHE A 85 -9.09 14.78 6.73
N CYS A 86 -8.93 13.45 6.80
CA CYS A 86 -9.97 12.53 7.26
C CYS A 86 -9.39 11.43 8.15
N THR A 87 -10.16 11.02 9.15
CA THR A 87 -9.89 9.87 10.01
C THR A 87 -10.78 8.70 9.58
N LEU A 88 -10.20 7.68 8.93
CA LEU A 88 -10.91 6.46 8.58
C LEU A 88 -10.82 5.45 9.72
N LEU A 89 -11.97 4.99 10.19
CA LEU A 89 -12.13 4.05 11.27
C LEU A 89 -12.74 2.74 10.76
N ARG A 90 -12.28 1.62 11.33
CA ARG A 90 -12.95 0.33 11.21
C ARG A 90 -13.59 -0.05 12.54
N MET A 91 -14.86 -0.44 12.47
CA MET A 91 -15.62 -0.97 13.59
C MET A 91 -16.29 -2.30 13.26
N LYS A 92 -16.74 -3.01 14.29
CA LYS A 92 -17.66 -4.15 14.19
C LYS A 92 -18.82 -3.96 15.15
N LEU A 93 -19.98 -4.52 14.85
CA LEU A 93 -21.10 -4.47 15.80
C LEU A 93 -20.80 -5.41 16.98
N GLY A 94 -21.03 -4.99 18.23
CA GLY A 94 -20.92 -5.86 19.40
C GLY A 94 -20.54 -5.20 20.75
N ASN A 95 -20.40 -6.05 21.77
CA ASN A 95 -20.25 -5.67 23.18
C ASN A 95 -18.77 -5.67 23.68
N GLY A 96 -17.83 -5.11 22.93
CA GLY A 96 -16.38 -5.10 23.24
C GLY A 96 -15.84 -3.80 23.90
N VAL A 97 -14.64 -3.84 24.47
CA VAL A 97 -14.09 -2.86 25.44
C VAL A 97 -14.00 -1.38 24.99
N GLN A 98 -13.95 -1.06 23.70
CA GLN A 98 -13.98 0.31 23.18
C GLN A 98 -15.22 0.51 22.31
N HIS A 99 -16.26 1.09 22.91
CA HIS A 99 -17.55 1.21 22.27
C HIS A 99 -17.70 2.54 21.51
N ILE A 100 -18.24 2.45 20.30
CA ILE A 100 -18.85 3.58 19.59
C ILE A 100 -20.33 3.56 19.98
N THR A 101 -20.86 4.66 20.51
CA THR A 101 -22.27 4.73 20.95
C THR A 101 -23.18 5.16 19.79
N ASP A 102 -24.47 4.86 19.87
CA ASP A 102 -25.44 5.31 18.86
C ASP A 102 -25.47 6.84 18.81
N ASP A 103 -25.41 7.48 19.98
CA ASP A 103 -25.29 8.94 20.11
C ASP A 103 -24.09 9.47 19.31
N LEU A 104 -22.94 8.80 19.39
CA LEU A 104 -21.72 9.21 18.69
C LEU A 104 -21.82 9.02 17.17
N LEU A 105 -22.50 7.96 16.71
CA LEU A 105 -22.77 7.76 15.29
C LEU A 105 -23.81 8.75 14.74
N SER A 106 -24.73 9.19 15.59
CA SER A 106 -25.73 10.21 15.24
C SER A 106 -25.13 11.61 15.14
N GLU A 107 -23.98 11.86 15.77
CA GLU A 107 -23.24 13.10 15.63
C GLU A 107 -22.72 13.26 14.19
N HIS A 108 -22.58 14.52 13.78
CA HIS A 108 -22.08 14.84 12.44
C HIS A 108 -20.64 14.36 12.24
N LYS A 109 -19.79 14.44 13.25
CA LYS A 109 -18.42 13.91 13.27
C LYS A 109 -17.93 13.71 14.71
N PHE A 110 -17.00 12.78 14.92
CA PHE A 110 -16.41 12.50 16.23
C PHE A 110 -14.95 12.07 16.12
N SER A 111 -14.14 12.45 17.11
CA SER A 111 -12.71 12.16 17.15
C SER A 111 -12.40 10.84 17.88
N ILE A 112 -11.16 10.36 17.75
CA ILE A 112 -10.65 9.21 18.51
C ILE A 112 -10.60 9.50 20.02
N ASN A 113 -10.51 10.77 20.42
CA ASN A 113 -10.54 11.16 21.84
C ASN A 113 -11.94 11.00 22.44
N ASP A 114 -13.01 11.21 21.66
CA ASP A 114 -14.40 11.10 22.11
C ASP A 114 -14.77 9.64 22.46
N LEU A 115 -14.15 8.67 21.78
CA LEU A 115 -14.32 7.24 22.05
C LEU A 115 -13.95 6.81 23.47
N LYS A 116 -13.11 7.58 24.19
CA LYS A 116 -12.64 7.20 25.52
C LYS A 116 -13.34 7.91 26.67
N GLN A 117 -14.20 8.89 26.41
CA GLN A 117 -14.76 9.78 27.44
C GLN A 117 -16.16 9.41 27.95
N ARG A 118 -16.86 8.43 27.35
CA ARG A 118 -18.28 8.16 27.68
C ARG A 118 -18.58 6.72 28.08
N THR A 119 -19.42 6.58 29.10
CA THR A 119 -19.89 5.30 29.67
C THR A 119 -21.27 4.90 29.10
N ILE A 120 -21.26 3.89 28.21
CA ILE A 120 -22.24 2.83 27.88
C ILE A 120 -23.72 3.21 27.60
N LYS A 121 -24.02 3.37 26.29
CA LYS A 121 -25.00 2.61 25.46
C LYS A 121 -24.34 2.38 24.09
N THR A 122 -24.30 1.16 23.55
CA THR A 122 -23.24 0.75 22.60
C THR A 122 -23.77 0.37 21.22
N ALA A 123 -23.26 0.99 20.17
CA ALA A 123 -23.55 0.70 18.76
C ALA A 123 -22.53 -0.25 18.11
N GLY A 124 -21.24 -0.11 18.45
CA GLY A 124 -20.16 -0.88 17.84
C GLY A 124 -18.87 -0.91 18.64
N ILE A 125 -17.88 -1.64 18.14
CA ILE A 125 -16.55 -1.87 18.73
C ILE A 125 -15.50 -1.28 17.79
N TYR A 126 -14.69 -0.35 18.29
CA TYR A 126 -13.52 0.17 17.59
C TYR A 126 -12.48 -0.94 17.38
N GLN A 127 -12.00 -1.11 16.14
CA GLN A 127 -10.92 -2.05 15.82
C GLN A 127 -9.60 -1.34 15.54
N ARG A 128 -9.60 -0.41 14.58
CA ARG A 128 -8.42 0.33 14.13
C ARG A 128 -8.84 1.62 13.43
N HIS A 129 -7.93 2.57 13.36
CA HIS A 129 -8.06 3.74 12.49
C HIS A 129 -6.74 4.00 11.76
N TYR A 130 -6.83 4.77 10.69
CA TYR A 130 -5.71 5.45 10.07
C TYR A 130 -6.22 6.75 9.45
N TYR A 131 -5.28 7.61 9.07
CA TYR A 131 -5.61 8.92 8.52
C TYR A 131 -5.34 8.95 7.02
N PHE A 132 -6.12 9.73 6.28
CA PHE A 132 -5.80 10.06 4.90
C PHE A 132 -6.06 11.54 4.63
N SER A 133 -5.34 12.09 3.66
CA SER A 133 -5.55 13.46 3.24
C SER A 133 -5.45 13.60 1.73
N ILE A 134 -6.27 14.48 1.15
CA ILE A 134 -6.41 14.66 -0.29
C ILE A 134 -6.17 16.12 -0.67
N LEU A 135 -5.35 16.36 -1.69
CA LEU A 135 -5.14 17.66 -2.34
C LEU A 135 -5.09 17.47 -3.85
N GLY A 136 -6.12 17.97 -4.57
CA GLY A 136 -6.28 17.71 -6.00
C GLY A 136 -6.39 16.20 -6.28
N ASP A 137 -5.52 15.68 -7.15
CA ASP A 137 -5.43 14.26 -7.49
C ASP A 137 -4.38 13.50 -6.67
N TYR A 138 -3.89 14.09 -5.59
CA TYR A 138 -2.88 13.47 -4.71
C TYR A 138 -3.52 13.08 -3.38
N LEU A 139 -3.16 11.89 -2.90
CA LEU A 139 -3.64 11.34 -1.64
C LEU A 139 -2.47 10.81 -0.83
N VAL A 140 -2.45 11.12 0.46
CA VAL A 140 -1.48 10.59 1.42
C VAL A 140 -2.23 9.84 2.52
N THR A 141 -1.75 8.66 2.91
CA THR A 141 -2.22 7.97 4.12
C THR A 141 -1.16 8.02 5.23
N ALA A 142 -1.60 8.02 6.48
CA ALA A 142 -0.75 7.98 7.66
C ALA A 142 -1.27 6.95 8.67
N GLY A 143 -0.37 6.10 9.20
CA GLY A 143 -0.75 5.03 10.12
C GLY A 143 -1.42 3.81 9.46
N MET A 144 -1.59 3.80 8.14
CA MET A 144 -2.07 2.64 7.41
C MET A 144 -1.00 1.52 7.43
N PRO A 145 -1.32 0.30 7.91
CA PRO A 145 -0.37 -0.81 7.93
C PRO A 145 0.30 -1.05 6.58
N LEU A 146 1.60 -1.36 6.56
CA LEU A 146 2.36 -1.51 5.32
C LEU A 146 1.87 -2.70 4.47
N ASN A 147 1.41 -3.76 5.14
CA ASN A 147 0.81 -4.94 4.52
C ASN A 147 -0.64 -4.70 4.02
N GLN A 148 -1.21 -3.53 4.29
CA GLN A 148 -2.54 -3.14 3.80
C GLN A 148 -2.42 -2.40 2.46
N THR A 149 -3.21 -2.84 1.47
CA THR A 149 -3.30 -2.14 0.17
C THR A 149 -4.28 -0.97 0.25
N ILE A 150 -4.14 -0.01 -0.66
CA ILE A 150 -5.06 1.13 -0.79
C ILE A 150 -6.47 0.73 -1.26
N LYS A 151 -6.68 -0.54 -1.64
CA LYS A 151 -7.97 -1.03 -2.17
C LYS A 151 -9.12 -0.78 -1.19
N GLN A 152 -8.90 -0.96 0.11
CA GLN A 152 -9.92 -0.71 1.12
C GLN A 152 -10.42 0.74 1.08
N LEU A 153 -9.51 1.72 1.07
CA LEU A 153 -9.89 3.14 0.98
C LEU A 153 -10.55 3.45 -0.36
N GLN A 154 -10.05 2.89 -1.46
CA GLN A 154 -10.66 3.07 -2.77
C GLN A 154 -12.10 2.54 -2.79
N THR A 155 -12.35 1.32 -2.30
CA THR A 155 -13.69 0.74 -2.23
C THR A 155 -14.62 1.60 -1.38
N TYR A 156 -14.12 2.08 -0.23
CA TYR A 156 -14.89 2.96 0.64
C TYR A 156 -15.26 4.28 -0.06
N LEU A 157 -14.29 4.98 -0.68
CA LEU A 157 -14.54 6.25 -1.36
C LEU A 157 -15.41 6.06 -2.62
N ALA A 158 -15.21 4.98 -3.37
CA ALA A 158 -16.03 4.64 -4.52
C ALA A 158 -17.51 4.44 -4.13
N TRP A 159 -17.75 3.72 -3.03
CA TRP A 159 -19.09 3.54 -2.47
C TRP A 159 -19.67 4.88 -1.98
N LEU A 160 -18.91 5.63 -1.16
CA LEU A 160 -19.39 6.85 -0.53
C LEU A 160 -19.75 7.93 -1.56
N LEU A 161 -18.97 8.04 -2.63
CA LEU A 161 -19.15 9.05 -3.68
C LEU A 161 -19.97 8.53 -4.87
N ASN A 162 -20.47 7.29 -4.81
CA ASN A 162 -21.16 6.62 -5.89
C ASN A 162 -20.38 6.68 -7.23
N ASP A 163 -19.08 6.36 -7.17
CA ASP A 163 -18.14 6.41 -8.28
C ASP A 163 -17.35 5.10 -8.38
N GLU A 164 -17.92 4.13 -9.11
CA GLU A 164 -17.30 2.83 -9.37
C GLU A 164 -16.02 2.92 -10.22
N THR A 165 -15.79 4.06 -10.86
CA THR A 165 -14.60 4.29 -11.72
C THR A 165 -13.41 4.84 -10.94
N LEU A 166 -13.60 5.18 -9.67
CA LEU A 166 -12.56 5.73 -8.80
C LEU A 166 -11.37 4.77 -8.71
N GLU A 167 -10.21 5.25 -9.12
CA GLU A 167 -8.97 4.47 -9.10
C GLU A 167 -7.87 5.24 -8.37
N ILE A 168 -7.36 4.63 -7.31
CA ILE A 168 -6.21 5.13 -6.54
C ILE A 168 -5.00 4.24 -6.85
N ILE A 169 -3.91 4.86 -7.24
CA ILE A 169 -2.68 4.18 -7.69
C ILE A 169 -1.55 4.56 -6.74
N PRO A 170 -0.81 3.59 -6.16
CA PRO A 170 0.40 3.89 -5.40
C PRO A 170 1.39 4.69 -6.24
N MET A 171 1.89 5.79 -5.69
CA MET A 171 3.01 6.49 -6.32
C MET A 171 4.27 5.67 -6.08
N ILE A 172 5.11 5.63 -7.11
CA ILE A 172 6.39 4.96 -7.04
C ILE A 172 7.52 5.97 -7.23
N GLU A 173 8.65 5.70 -6.60
CA GLU A 173 9.87 6.46 -6.81
C GLU A 173 11.07 5.52 -6.99
N PRO A 174 12.04 5.89 -7.86
CA PRO A 174 13.28 5.16 -7.93
C PRO A 174 14.02 5.21 -6.58
N PRO A 175 14.59 4.09 -6.11
CA PRO A 175 15.58 4.12 -5.05
C PRO A 175 16.73 5.04 -5.45
N LYS A 176 17.33 5.74 -4.48
CA LYS A 176 18.41 6.73 -4.72
C LYS A 176 19.55 6.21 -5.60
N GLU A 177 19.74 4.90 -5.62
CA GLU A 177 20.85 4.23 -6.28
C GLU A 177 20.56 3.86 -7.74
N CYS A 178 19.30 3.75 -8.18
CA CYS A 178 18.95 3.27 -9.52
C CYS A 178 17.78 4.03 -10.16
N LYS A 179 17.75 4.16 -11.50
CA LYS A 179 16.60 4.75 -12.18
C LYS A 179 15.49 3.70 -12.34
N LEU A 180 14.22 4.12 -12.39
CA LEU A 180 13.10 3.22 -12.68
C LEU A 180 13.28 2.50 -14.04
N SER A 181 13.92 3.15 -15.01
CA SER A 181 14.27 2.53 -16.29
C SER A 181 15.23 1.34 -16.17
N ASP A 182 15.90 1.19 -15.03
CA ASP A 182 16.89 0.16 -14.78
C ASP A 182 16.26 -1.10 -14.19
N LEU A 183 14.99 -1.05 -13.75
CA LEU A 183 14.26 -2.23 -13.29
C LEU A 183 14.03 -3.19 -14.47
N ALA A 184 14.49 -4.44 -14.33
CA ALA A 184 14.44 -5.47 -15.37
C ALA A 184 13.44 -6.58 -15.06
N SER A 185 13.25 -6.93 -13.78
CA SER A 185 12.26 -7.91 -13.35
C SER A 185 11.82 -7.70 -11.91
N ALA A 186 10.59 -8.08 -11.56
CA ALA A 186 10.16 -8.40 -10.21
C ALA A 186 10.11 -9.91 -10.02
N THR A 187 10.56 -10.37 -8.87
CA THR A 187 10.36 -11.71 -8.36
C THR A 187 9.46 -11.62 -7.14
N PHE A 188 8.41 -12.42 -7.11
CA PHE A 188 7.53 -12.60 -5.96
C PHE A 188 7.94 -13.91 -5.29
N THR A 189 8.43 -13.85 -4.05
CA THR A 189 8.87 -15.01 -3.27
C THR A 189 7.95 -15.27 -2.10
N ASP A 190 7.89 -16.52 -1.69
CA ASP A 190 7.30 -16.89 -0.41
C ASP A 190 8.27 -16.50 0.74
N PRO A 191 7.81 -15.78 1.78
CA PRO A 191 8.65 -15.36 2.91
C PRO A 191 9.38 -16.51 3.61
N GLU A 192 8.82 -17.72 3.64
CA GLU A 192 9.43 -18.88 4.32
C GLU A 192 10.68 -19.40 3.59
N PHE A 193 10.91 -18.98 2.34
CA PHE A 193 12.00 -19.47 1.49
C PHE A 193 13.02 -18.38 1.09
N ASN A 194 12.93 -17.18 1.68
CA ASN A 194 13.80 -16.05 1.34
C ASN A 194 15.31 -16.30 1.59
N ASP A 195 15.67 -17.31 2.38
CA ASP A 195 17.06 -17.66 2.71
C ASP A 195 17.72 -18.61 1.69
N VAL A 196 17.01 -19.06 0.66
CA VAL A 196 17.58 -19.95 -0.36
C VAL A 196 18.42 -19.15 -1.37
N PRO A 197 19.75 -19.37 -1.48
CA PRO A 197 20.58 -18.64 -2.43
C PRO A 197 20.13 -18.88 -3.87
N GLN A 198 19.75 -17.82 -4.58
CA GLN A 198 19.34 -17.95 -5.98
C GLN A 198 20.53 -18.34 -6.88
N PRO A 199 20.33 -19.25 -7.86
CA PRO A 199 21.40 -19.67 -8.77
C PRO A 199 21.87 -18.48 -9.62
N GLN A 200 23.16 -18.17 -9.49
CA GLN A 200 23.84 -17.24 -10.39
C GLN A 200 23.86 -17.86 -11.79
N SER A 201 23.27 -17.17 -12.78
CA SER A 201 23.36 -17.62 -14.17
C SER A 201 24.83 -17.62 -14.60
N GLU A 202 25.40 -18.81 -14.79
CA GLU A 202 26.78 -19.03 -15.21
C GLU A 202 27.11 -18.24 -16.50
N GLN A 203 28.22 -17.52 -16.43
CA GLN A 203 28.88 -16.93 -17.58
C GLN A 203 29.53 -18.06 -18.38
N THR A 204 28.95 -18.44 -19.52
CA THR A 204 29.64 -19.28 -20.50
C THR A 204 30.76 -18.47 -21.15
N ASN A 205 31.94 -18.52 -20.54
CA ASN A 205 33.20 -18.33 -21.25
C ASN A 205 33.68 -19.72 -21.66
N ASN A 206 33.75 -20.00 -22.96
CA ASN A 206 34.81 -20.86 -23.46
C ASN A 206 35.18 -20.49 -24.90
N LYS A 207 36.50 -20.30 -25.04
CA LYS A 207 37.24 -19.89 -26.22
C LYS A 207 37.24 -21.00 -27.27
N GLU A 208 37.32 -20.56 -28.52
CA GLU A 208 37.56 -21.33 -29.74
C GLU A 208 38.85 -22.18 -29.64
N GLN A 209 38.84 -23.37 -30.26
CA GLN A 209 39.84 -23.80 -31.26
C GLN A 209 39.38 -25.06 -32.02
N PRO A 210 39.95 -25.34 -33.22
CA PRO A 210 39.25 -25.93 -34.36
C PRO A 210 39.55 -27.41 -34.56
N THR A 211 38.67 -28.11 -35.29
CA THR A 211 39.06 -29.20 -36.20
C THR A 211 37.95 -29.46 -37.23
N THR A 212 38.42 -29.71 -38.45
CA THR A 212 37.77 -30.00 -39.73
C THR A 212 36.91 -31.27 -39.75
N ASP A 213 35.75 -31.25 -40.43
CA ASP A 213 35.55 -32.06 -41.65
C ASP A 213 34.18 -31.83 -42.34
N ASN A 214 34.20 -32.05 -43.66
CA ASN A 214 33.22 -31.65 -44.68
C ASN A 214 31.94 -32.50 -44.75
N SER A 215 30.77 -31.86 -44.94
CA SER A 215 29.69 -32.24 -45.90
C SER A 215 28.46 -31.30 -45.80
N PRO A 216 27.61 -31.19 -46.86
CA PRO A 216 27.13 -29.91 -47.38
C PRO A 216 25.78 -29.40 -46.86
N ALA A 217 25.58 -28.09 -47.11
CA ALA A 217 24.57 -27.18 -46.57
C ALA A 217 23.10 -27.45 -46.91
N LEU A 218 22.20 -27.06 -46.00
CA LEU A 218 20.94 -26.36 -46.30
C LEU A 218 20.64 -25.28 -45.23
N PRO A 219 20.02 -24.14 -45.60
CA PRO A 219 20.02 -22.91 -44.79
C PRO A 219 18.78 -22.83 -43.91
N VAL A 220 18.94 -22.55 -42.61
CA VAL A 220 17.79 -22.11 -41.79
C VAL A 220 18.23 -21.00 -40.82
N GLU A 221 17.56 -19.86 -41.02
CA GLU A 221 17.49 -18.64 -40.23
C GLU A 221 17.79 -18.79 -38.73
N ASN A 222 18.84 -18.10 -38.26
CA ASN A 222 19.05 -17.84 -36.84
C ASN A 222 18.60 -16.41 -36.48
N THR A 223 17.29 -16.21 -36.44
CA THR A 223 16.67 -15.16 -35.63
C THR A 223 15.58 -15.77 -34.76
N ARG A 224 15.92 -16.24 -33.56
CA ARG A 224 14.91 -16.41 -32.50
C ARG A 224 15.51 -16.35 -31.11
N THR A 225 15.35 -15.18 -30.50
CA THR A 225 15.17 -15.00 -29.06
C THR A 225 14.21 -16.05 -28.52
N LYS A 226 14.73 -17.12 -27.90
CA LYS A 226 13.93 -18.13 -27.20
C LYS A 226 13.44 -17.58 -25.85
N ARG A 227 12.30 -16.90 -25.87
CA ARG A 227 11.45 -16.62 -24.68
C ARG A 227 10.45 -17.77 -24.40
N SER A 228 10.75 -19.00 -24.80
CA SER A 228 9.74 -20.09 -24.88
C SER A 228 10.16 -21.40 -24.21
N TRP A 229 10.61 -21.37 -22.96
CA TRP A 229 10.92 -22.62 -22.23
C TRP A 229 10.20 -22.72 -20.87
N LEU A 230 10.06 -21.59 -20.16
CA LEU A 230 9.31 -21.51 -18.90
C LEU A 230 7.82 -21.88 -19.05
N ASN A 231 7.19 -21.56 -20.19
CA ASN A 231 5.76 -21.88 -20.41
C ASN A 231 5.50 -23.31 -20.87
N THR A 232 6.50 -24.05 -21.38
CA THR A 232 6.25 -25.37 -21.98
C THR A 232 6.52 -26.51 -21.02
N ALA A 233 7.55 -26.40 -20.16
CA ALA A 233 7.88 -27.45 -19.18
C ALA A 233 6.97 -27.41 -17.93
N VAL A 234 6.68 -26.20 -17.42
CA VAL A 234 5.78 -26.01 -16.25
C VAL A 234 4.35 -26.48 -16.56
N ILE A 235 3.85 -26.20 -17.77
CA ILE A 235 2.48 -26.53 -18.19
C ILE A 235 2.33 -27.99 -18.68
N LYS A 236 3.38 -28.63 -19.23
CA LYS A 236 3.27 -30.00 -19.76
C LYS A 236 3.70 -31.11 -18.79
N GLU A 237 4.57 -30.85 -17.80
CA GLU A 237 5.12 -31.93 -16.96
C GLU A 237 4.79 -31.83 -15.47
N LEU A 238 4.71 -30.62 -14.89
CA LEU A 238 4.54 -30.46 -13.44
C LEU A 238 3.06 -30.41 -13.02
N LEU A 239 2.25 -29.64 -13.75
CA LEU A 239 0.82 -29.48 -13.48
C LEU A 239 0.00 -30.78 -13.60
N PRO A 240 0.27 -31.69 -14.56
CA PRO A 240 -0.48 -32.95 -14.66
C PRO A 240 -0.11 -33.99 -13.58
N LYS A 241 1.09 -33.91 -12.99
CA LYS A 241 1.55 -34.82 -11.92
C LYS A 241 1.06 -34.39 -10.53
N LEU A 242 0.85 -33.09 -10.29
CA LEU A 242 0.15 -32.54 -9.12
C LEU A 242 -1.36 -32.83 -9.13
N MET A 243 -1.92 -33.25 -10.27
CA MET A 243 -3.36 -33.44 -10.49
C MET A 243 -3.75 -34.91 -10.77
N ARG A 244 -2.91 -35.89 -10.44
CA ARG A 244 -3.31 -37.31 -10.49
C ARG A 244 -3.21 -37.98 -9.12
N GLU A 245 -4.41 -38.04 -8.52
CA GLU A 245 -4.96 -39.05 -7.62
C GLU A 245 -4.23 -39.30 -6.28
N GLY A 246 -4.76 -38.67 -5.23
CA GLY A 246 -4.84 -39.29 -3.91
C GLY A 246 -4.02 -38.68 -2.76
N SER A 247 -3.58 -37.41 -2.80
CA SER A 247 -2.88 -36.80 -1.66
C SER A 247 -3.85 -36.40 -0.55
N ASP A 248 -3.63 -36.87 0.67
CA ASP A 248 -4.37 -36.46 1.87
C ASP A 248 -4.01 -35.01 2.24
N PHE A 249 -4.90 -34.27 2.91
CA PHE A 249 -4.75 -32.82 3.18
C PHE A 249 -3.43 -32.49 3.90
N LYS A 250 -2.96 -33.41 4.75
CA LYS A 250 -1.70 -33.30 5.49
C LYS A 250 -0.46 -33.37 4.59
N GLU A 251 -0.52 -34.16 3.51
CA GLU A 251 0.58 -34.24 2.54
C GLU A 251 0.68 -32.96 1.70
N ILE A 252 -0.44 -32.29 1.42
CA ILE A 252 -0.47 -31.00 0.74
C ILE A 252 0.09 -29.89 1.64
N GLU A 253 -0.24 -29.89 2.94
CA GLU A 253 0.34 -28.95 3.92
C GLU A 253 1.85 -29.19 4.13
N ASP A 254 2.29 -30.45 4.18
CA ASP A 254 3.72 -30.76 4.26
C ASP A 254 4.46 -30.44 2.95
N LEU A 255 3.79 -30.55 1.79
CA LEU A 255 4.32 -30.13 0.49
C LEU A 255 4.48 -28.60 0.39
N ALA A 256 3.52 -27.84 0.93
CA ALA A 256 3.59 -26.38 0.98
C ALA A 256 4.78 -25.88 1.83
N LYS A 257 5.21 -26.64 2.85
CA LYS A 257 6.41 -26.34 3.66
C LYS A 257 7.74 -26.56 2.93
N ILE A 258 7.73 -27.22 1.77
CA ILE A 258 8.98 -27.60 1.07
C ILE A 258 9.06 -27.12 -0.37
N ILE A 259 7.95 -26.62 -0.96
CA ILE A 259 7.92 -26.09 -2.33
C ILE A 259 7.70 -24.58 -2.32
N SER A 260 8.63 -23.84 -2.93
CA SER A 260 8.47 -22.42 -3.24
C SER A 260 8.26 -22.20 -4.73
N ALA A 261 7.27 -21.39 -5.10
CA ALA A 261 7.01 -20.98 -6.47
C ALA A 261 7.31 -19.49 -6.64
N GLU A 262 8.34 -19.17 -7.42
CA GLU A 262 8.67 -17.78 -7.75
C GLU A 262 7.94 -17.33 -9.03
N LEU A 263 7.16 -16.23 -8.95
CA LEU A 263 6.69 -15.54 -10.14
C LEU A 263 7.72 -14.48 -10.56
N VAL A 264 8.26 -14.58 -11.77
CA VAL A 264 9.20 -13.58 -12.31
C VAL A 264 8.54 -12.79 -13.45
N VAL A 265 8.22 -11.52 -13.19
CA VAL A 265 7.66 -10.59 -14.18
C VAL A 265 8.78 -9.69 -14.71
N LYS A 266 9.02 -9.69 -16.03
CA LYS A 266 10.08 -8.88 -16.65
C LYS A 266 9.51 -7.56 -17.17
N PHE A 267 10.10 -6.44 -16.74
CA PHE A 267 9.70 -5.10 -17.16
C PHE A 267 10.68 -4.53 -18.19
N LYS A 268 10.13 -3.80 -19.17
CA LYS A 268 10.93 -2.99 -20.09
C LYS A 268 10.14 -1.75 -20.44
N LYS A 269 10.63 -0.56 -20.04
CA LYS A 269 10.08 0.71 -20.52
C LYS A 269 10.21 0.78 -22.05
N PRO A 270 9.10 0.91 -22.82
CA PRO A 270 9.15 1.08 -24.27
C PRO A 270 9.86 2.37 -24.68
N ARG A 271 10.48 2.38 -25.87
CA ARG A 271 11.05 3.62 -26.43
C ARG A 271 9.90 4.58 -26.75
N GLY A 272 9.99 5.82 -26.27
CA GLY A 272 8.97 6.86 -26.49
C GLY A 272 7.91 6.99 -25.40
N MET A 273 7.85 6.08 -24.41
CA MET A 273 6.89 6.20 -23.29
C MET A 273 7.35 7.31 -22.31
N ALA A 274 6.43 8.19 -21.92
CA ALA A 274 6.69 9.21 -20.92
C ALA A 274 7.00 8.57 -19.55
N GLN A 275 7.76 9.27 -18.72
CA GLN A 275 8.13 8.74 -17.39
C GLN A 275 6.91 8.56 -16.49
N GLN A 276 5.99 9.54 -16.49
CA GLN A 276 4.76 9.50 -15.71
C GLN A 276 3.84 8.33 -16.09
N ASP A 277 3.72 8.01 -17.38
CA ASP A 277 2.92 6.87 -17.85
C ASP A 277 3.50 5.54 -17.37
N TYR A 278 4.82 5.41 -17.42
CA TYR A 278 5.51 4.21 -16.95
C TYR A 278 5.32 4.02 -15.43
N GLU A 279 5.41 5.10 -14.66
CA GLU A 279 5.17 5.10 -13.22
C GLU A 279 3.75 4.70 -12.88
N LYS A 280 2.76 5.23 -13.60
CA LYS A 280 1.35 4.88 -13.45
C LYS A 280 1.12 3.38 -13.66
N ILE A 281 1.66 2.81 -14.75
CA ILE A 281 1.50 1.39 -15.09
C ILE A 281 2.17 0.50 -14.03
N LEU A 282 3.39 0.85 -13.61
CA LEU A 282 4.13 0.06 -12.61
C LEU A 282 3.48 0.15 -11.23
N GLY A 283 3.01 1.33 -10.82
CA GLY A 283 2.23 1.51 -9.59
C GLY A 283 0.92 0.71 -9.60
N ALA A 284 0.19 0.72 -10.72
CA ALA A 284 -1.02 -0.09 -10.89
C ALA A 284 -0.73 -1.60 -10.81
N THR A 285 0.42 -2.03 -11.34
CA THR A 285 0.89 -3.43 -11.26
C THR A 285 1.21 -3.84 -9.82
N LEU A 286 1.71 -2.91 -8.99
CA LEU A 286 2.06 -3.16 -7.58
C LEU A 286 0.87 -3.05 -6.61
N LYS A 287 -0.19 -2.35 -7.00
CA LYS A 287 -1.41 -2.16 -6.20
C LYS A 287 -2.02 -3.44 -5.59
N PRO A 288 -2.13 -4.60 -6.28
CA PRO A 288 -2.72 -5.80 -5.68
C PRO A 288 -1.82 -6.50 -4.67
N VAL A 289 -0.55 -6.10 -4.57
CA VAL A 289 0.43 -6.76 -3.72
C VAL A 289 0.32 -6.18 -2.30
N SER A 290 -0.37 -6.90 -1.42
CA SER A 290 -0.46 -6.57 0.01
C SER A 290 0.89 -6.71 0.70
N ASP A 291 1.62 -7.77 0.38
CA ASP A 291 2.93 -8.05 0.95
C ASP A 291 4.06 -7.64 0.01
N ILE A 292 4.26 -6.33 -0.09
CA ILE A 292 5.29 -5.78 -0.97
C ILE A 292 6.72 -5.96 -0.43
N GLU A 293 6.85 -6.45 0.81
CA GLU A 293 8.15 -6.76 1.42
C GLU A 293 8.80 -7.99 0.78
N ASN A 294 7.98 -8.91 0.27
CA ASN A 294 8.39 -10.13 -0.42
C ASN A 294 8.47 -9.99 -1.95
N VAL A 295 8.47 -8.76 -2.44
CA VAL A 295 8.76 -8.47 -3.85
C VAL A 295 10.18 -7.97 -3.99
N GLN A 296 10.94 -8.59 -4.88
CA GLN A 296 12.31 -8.22 -5.18
C GLN A 296 12.45 -7.81 -6.64
N PHE A 297 12.93 -6.60 -6.88
CA PHE A 297 13.19 -6.10 -8.22
C PHE A 297 14.68 -6.20 -8.55
N LYS A 298 15.02 -6.84 -9.67
CA LYS A 298 16.39 -6.86 -10.18
C LYS A 298 16.61 -5.77 -11.21
N THR A 299 17.72 -5.06 -11.08
CA THR A 299 18.17 -4.08 -12.07
C THR A 299 18.77 -4.77 -13.31
N LYS A 300 18.87 -4.05 -14.43
CA LYS A 300 19.41 -4.53 -15.71
C LYS A 300 20.85 -5.04 -15.62
N ASP A 301 21.64 -4.47 -14.73
CA ASP A 301 23.01 -4.90 -14.44
C ASP A 301 23.05 -6.22 -13.63
N LYS A 302 21.89 -6.74 -13.22
CA LYS A 302 21.67 -7.95 -12.39
C LYS A 302 22.39 -7.93 -11.03
N LYS A 303 22.94 -6.78 -10.61
CA LYS A 303 23.75 -6.67 -9.39
C LYS A 303 22.94 -6.22 -8.18
N ARG A 304 21.83 -5.50 -8.40
CA ARG A 304 21.05 -4.90 -7.31
C ARG A 304 19.67 -5.51 -7.22
N ILE A 305 19.27 -5.75 -5.98
CA ILE A 305 17.95 -6.17 -5.58
C ILE A 305 17.32 -4.99 -4.85
N VAL A 306 16.24 -4.46 -5.42
CA VAL A 306 15.43 -3.39 -4.84
C VAL A 306 14.19 -4.05 -4.23
N LYS A 307 13.91 -3.86 -2.94
CA LYS A 307 12.68 -4.42 -2.35
C LYS A 307 11.48 -3.63 -2.87
N GLY A 308 10.34 -4.27 -3.05
CA GLY A 308 9.15 -3.61 -3.58
C GLY A 308 8.67 -2.47 -2.68
N LYS A 309 8.88 -2.57 -1.37
CA LYS A 309 8.63 -1.46 -0.44
C LYS A 309 9.49 -0.22 -0.73
N ASP A 310 10.71 -0.41 -1.22
CA ASP A 310 11.64 0.68 -1.53
C ASP A 310 11.27 1.38 -2.84
N LEU A 311 10.33 0.83 -3.61
CA LEU A 311 9.74 1.49 -4.79
C LEU A 311 8.55 2.37 -4.44
N LEU A 312 7.87 2.13 -3.31
CA LEU A 312 6.72 2.94 -2.94
C LEU A 312 7.17 4.31 -2.47
N LYS A 313 6.57 5.35 -3.01
CA LYS A 313 6.85 6.73 -2.59
C LYS A 313 6.31 6.96 -1.18
N MET A 314 7.22 7.02 -0.21
CA MET A 314 6.89 7.10 1.21
C MET A 314 7.77 8.14 1.92
N LYS A 315 7.22 8.77 2.95
CA LYS A 315 7.95 9.72 3.81
C LYS A 315 7.72 9.37 5.27
N LYS A 316 8.80 9.27 6.04
CA LYS A 316 8.72 9.13 7.50
C LYS A 316 8.70 10.52 8.13
N VAL A 317 7.82 10.72 9.09
CA VAL A 317 7.71 11.97 9.87
C VAL A 317 7.64 11.65 11.35
N GLU A 318 8.19 12.52 12.18
CA GLU A 318 8.08 12.42 13.63
C GLU A 318 6.93 13.30 14.10
N ILE A 319 5.98 12.72 14.83
CA ILE A 319 4.81 13.41 15.37
C ILE A 319 4.85 13.30 16.89
N GLU A 320 4.70 14.41 17.58
CA GLU A 320 4.65 14.43 19.04
C GLU A 320 3.41 13.71 19.55
N LYS A 321 3.51 13.18 20.77
CA LYS A 321 2.40 12.59 21.49
C LYS A 321 1.93 13.50 22.61
N THR A 322 0.62 13.53 22.80
CA THR A 322 -0.02 14.08 23.99
C THR A 322 0.42 13.29 25.23
N ASN A 323 0.19 13.86 26.42
CA ASN A 323 0.43 13.17 27.70
C ASN A 323 -0.31 11.83 27.84
N SER A 324 -1.38 11.63 27.06
CA SER A 324 -2.19 10.41 27.02
C SER A 324 -1.72 9.40 25.95
N GLY A 325 -0.60 9.68 25.27
CA GLY A 325 0.04 8.79 24.30
C GLY A 325 -0.51 8.88 22.86
N TYR A 326 -1.44 9.81 22.59
CA TYR A 326 -1.99 10.01 21.23
C TYR A 326 -1.14 10.95 20.41
N LEU A 327 -1.11 10.76 19.10
CA LEU A 327 -0.52 11.71 18.16
C LEU A 327 -1.18 13.08 18.29
N ILE A 328 -0.37 14.15 18.20
CA ILE A 328 -0.89 15.51 18.02
C ILE A 328 -1.41 15.62 16.58
N GLU A 329 -2.72 15.50 16.40
CA GLU A 329 -3.35 15.45 15.07
C GLU A 329 -3.09 16.70 14.24
N GLU A 330 -3.02 17.89 14.83
CA GLU A 330 -2.67 19.12 14.08
C GLU A 330 -1.26 19.05 13.48
N GLN A 331 -0.29 18.44 14.17
CA GLN A 331 1.05 18.21 13.59
C GLN A 331 0.97 17.21 12.44
N LEU A 332 0.16 16.16 12.59
CA LEU A 332 -0.04 15.17 11.53
C LEU A 332 -0.72 15.79 10.30
N ILE A 333 -1.75 16.63 10.49
CA ILE A 333 -2.42 17.39 9.44
C ILE A 333 -1.41 18.24 8.67
N GLN A 334 -0.55 18.99 9.38
CA GLN A 334 0.49 19.81 8.76
C GLN A 334 1.50 18.95 7.99
N ALA A 335 1.97 17.86 8.58
CA ALA A 335 2.94 16.96 7.94
C ALA A 335 2.39 16.34 6.65
N MET A 336 1.11 15.91 6.66
CA MET A 336 0.44 15.38 5.48
C MET A 336 0.21 16.45 4.42
N ALA A 337 -0.20 17.66 4.81
CA ALA A 337 -0.40 18.79 3.91
C ALA A 337 0.91 19.20 3.21
N HIS A 338 2.01 19.30 3.96
CA HIS A 338 3.34 19.57 3.39
C HIS A 338 3.76 18.48 2.42
N TYR A 339 3.55 17.21 2.77
CA TYR A 339 3.92 16.12 1.88
C TYR A 339 3.07 16.09 0.60
N LEU A 340 1.77 16.40 0.70
CA LEU A 340 0.89 16.58 -0.47
C LEU A 340 1.39 17.69 -1.39
N GLN A 341 1.81 18.83 -0.84
CA GLN A 341 2.39 19.93 -1.61
C GLN A 341 3.68 19.49 -2.31
N GLU A 342 4.58 18.80 -1.60
CA GLU A 342 5.84 18.28 -2.16
C GLU A 342 5.63 17.32 -3.33
N ILE A 343 4.63 16.44 -3.27
CA ILE A 343 4.37 15.47 -4.34
C ILE A 343 3.50 16.02 -5.48
N SER A 344 2.87 17.18 -5.27
CA SER A 344 2.04 17.85 -6.28
C SER A 344 2.82 18.73 -7.25
N GLN A 345 4.06 19.07 -6.88
CA GLN A 345 5.05 19.78 -7.71
C GLN A 345 5.76 18.79 -8.64
#